data_AF-A0A101HGS9-F1
#
_entry.id   AF-A0A101HGS9-F1
#
_cell.length_a   1.000
_cell.length_b   1.000
_cell.length_c   1.000
_cell.angle_alpha   90.00
_cell.angle_beta   90.00
_cell.angle_gamma   90.00
#
_symmetry.space_group_name_H-M   'P 1'
#
loop_
_entity.id
_entity.type
_entity.pdbx_description
1 polymer ?
#
loop_
_entity_poly.entity_id
_entity_poly.type
_entity_poly.pdbx_seq_one_letter_code
_entity_poly.pdbx_strand_id
1 'polypeptide(L)' 'MAVIVHANENIDSALKRLHREVLREKILETYRNKVYRIKKSELEIEKRREWAKQKRRRRAAARRAK' A
#
# COMPACT_ATOMS: atom_id res chain seq x y z
N MET A 1 12.90 1.34 -7.64
CA MET A 1 11.68 1.25 -8.45
C MET A 1 11.70 2.31 -9.53
N ALA A 2 11.39 1.94 -10.78
CA ALA A 2 11.32 2.86 -11.92
C ALA A 2 10.06 2.54 -12.73
N VAL A 3 9.32 3.56 -13.16
CA VAL A 3 8.19 3.41 -14.08
C VAL A 3 8.66 3.83 -15.46
N ILE A 4 8.57 2.91 -16.42
CA ILE A 4 8.86 3.19 -17.82
C ILE A 4 7.66 3.94 -18.38
N VAL A 5 7.87 5.17 -18.83
CA VAL A 5 6.84 6.03 -19.42
C VAL A 5 7.10 6.10 -20.91
N HIS A 6 6.07 5.85 -21.71
CA HIS A 6 6.16 5.99 -23.16
C HIS A 6 5.94 7.45 -23.59
N ALA A 7 6.55 7.88 -24.69
CA ALA A 7 6.50 9.27 -25.14
C ALA A 7 5.07 9.80 -25.43
N ASN A 8 4.12 8.91 -25.73
CA ASN A 8 2.73 9.25 -26.04
C ASN A 8 1.80 9.19 -24.82
N GLU A 9 2.34 8.97 -23.63
CA GLU A 9 1.55 8.73 -22.43
C GLU A 9 1.31 10.02 -21.64
N ASN A 10 0.07 10.23 -21.19
CA ASN A 10 -0.24 11.38 -20.35
C ASN A 10 0.53 11.29 -19.01
N ILE A 11 1.25 12.37 -18.68
CA ILE A 11 2.05 12.52 -17.47
C ILE A 11 1.27 12.12 -16.20
N ASP A 12 -0.01 12.49 -16.10
CA ASP A 12 -0.83 12.15 -14.93
C ASP A 12 -1.05 10.63 -14.78
N SER A 13 -1.16 9.92 -15.90
CA SER A 13 -1.31 8.46 -15.90
C SER A 13 -0.03 7.76 -15.47
N ALA A 14 1.12 8.29 -15.91
CA ALA A 14 2.44 7.85 -15.49
C ALA A 14 2.66 8.07 -13.99
N LEU A 15 2.34 9.27 -13.48
CA LEU A 15 2.45 9.61 -12.06
C LEU A 15 1.55 8.74 -11.18
N LYS A 16 0.31 8.47 -11.61
CA LYS A 16 -0.60 7.57 -10.88
C LYS A 16 -0.06 6.14 -10.81
N ARG A 17 0.59 5.65 -11.86
CA ARG A 17 1.27 4.34 -11.86
C ARG A 17 2.44 4.34 -10.89
N LEU A 18 3.30 5.34 -10.95
CA LEU A 18 4.41 5.50 -10.01
C LEU A 18 3.91 5.51 -8.56
N HIS A 19 2.84 6.25 -8.28
CA HIS A 19 2.25 6.31 -6.96
C HIS A 19 1.72 4.93 -6.48
N ARG A 20 1.04 4.17 -7.36
CA ARG A 20 0.57 2.81 -7.03
C ARG A 20 1.72 1.88 -6.72
N GLU A 21 2.80 1.95 -7.48
CA GLU A 21 3.98 1.13 -7.26
C GLU A 21 4.66 1.50 -5.92
N VAL A 22 4.78 2.80 -5.59
CA VAL A 22 5.27 3.28 -4.28
C VAL A 22 4.44 2.73 -3.11
N LEU A 23 3.11 2.73 -3.28
CA LEU A 23 2.20 2.15 -2.28
C LEU A 23 2.31 0.63 -2.19
N ARG A 24 2.53 -0.06 -3.33
CA ARG A 24 2.70 -1.52 -3.39
C ARG A 24 3.93 -1.97 -2.62
N GLU A 25 5.06 -1.31 -2.86
CA GLU A 25 6.32 -1.61 -2.17
C GLU A 25 6.38 -1.07 -0.72
N LYS A 26 5.35 -0.35 -0.26
CA LYS A 26 5.29 0.23 1.10
C LYS A 26 6.54 1.05 1.47
N ILE A 27 7.13 1.74 0.49
CA ILE A 27 8.38 2.48 0.67
C ILE A 27 8.26 3.54 1.78
N LEU A 28 7.18 4.32 1.77
CA LEU A 28 6.95 5.40 2.74
C LEU A 28 6.83 4.87 4.18
N GLU A 29 6.17 3.72 4.34
CA GLU A 29 6.02 3.04 5.64
C GLU A 29 7.38 2.50 6.11
N THR A 30 8.17 1.96 5.20
CA THR A 30 9.52 1.47 5.47
C THR A 30 10.44 2.58 5.95
N TYR A 31 10.44 3.74 5.28
CA TYR A 31 11.23 4.89 5.72
C TYR A 31 10.75 5.45 7.06
N ARG A 32 9.44 5.57 7.26
CA ARG A 32 8.88 6.00 8.55
C ARG A 32 9.30 5.08 9.70
N ASN A 33 9.32 3.77 9.46
CA ASN A 33 9.73 2.76 10.44
C ASN A 33 11.24 2.78 10.72
N LYS A 34 12.07 3.33 9.82
CA LYS A 34 13.50 3.54 10.05
C LYS A 34 13.79 4.75 10.94
N VAL A 35 12.95 5.79 10.89
CA VAL A 35 13.15 7.04 11.65
C VAL A 35 12.92 6.84 13.15
N TYR A 36 11.98 5.98 13.54
CA TYR A 36 11.61 5.78 14.94
C TYR A 36 11.82 4.33 15.37
N ARG A 37 12.23 4.13 16.63
CA ARG A 37 12.28 2.79 17.23
C ARG A 37 10.86 2.28 17.48
N ILE A 38 10.48 1.18 16.86
CA ILE A 38 9.19 0.52 17.04
C ILE A 38 9.34 -0.66 18.01
N LYS A 39 8.39 -0.84 18.94
CA LYS A 39 8.35 -2.00 19.83
C LYS A 39 7.82 -3.23 19.07
N LYS A 40 8.38 -4.41 19.34
CA LYS A 40 7.92 -5.67 18.71
C LYS A 40 6.42 -5.94 18.91
N SER A 41 5.87 -5.56 20.05
CA SER A 41 4.44 -5.70 20.34
C SER A 41 3.55 -4.85 19.42
N GLU A 42 3.99 -3.65 19.05
CA GLU A 42 3.25 -2.75 18.16
C GLU A 42 3.18 -3.32 16.74
N LEU A 43 4.27 -3.93 16.26
CA LEU A 43 4.30 -4.61 14.96
C LEU A 43 3.28 -5.77 14.90
N GLU A 44 3.18 -6.57 15.95
CA GLU A 44 2.23 -7.69 16.00
C GLU A 44 0.78 -7.19 16.07
N ILE A 45 0.52 -6.10 16.80
CA ILE A 45 -0.80 -5.45 16.83
C ILE A 45 -1.16 -4.90 15.45
N GLU A 46 -0.22 -4.23 14.77
CA GLU A 46 -0.43 -3.66 13.44
C GLU A 46 -0.73 -4.74 12.40
N LYS A 47 0.03 -5.83 12.37
CA LYS A 47 -0.23 -6.99 11.50
C LYS A 47 -1.65 -7.53 11.68
N ARG A 48 -2.09 -7.72 12.93
CA ARG A 48 -3.45 -8.22 13.24
C ARG A 48 -4.52 -7.24 12.78
N ARG A 49 -4.33 -5.94 13.02
CA ARG A 49 -5.25 -4.88 12.59
C ARG A 49 -5.38 -4.83 11.07
N GLU A 50 -4.28 -4.85 10.34
CA GLU A 50 -4.29 -4.81 8.87
C GLU A 50 -4.91 -6.08 8.28
N TRP A 51 -4.62 -7.27 8.84
CA TRP A 51 -5.29 -8.50 8.44
C TRP A 51 -6.80 -8.44 8.63
N ALA A 52 -7.26 -8.00 9.82
CA ALA A 52 -8.69 -7.88 10.12
C ALA A 52 -9.37 -6.86 9.20
N LYS A 53 -8.70 -5.74 8.89
CA LYS A 53 -9.16 -4.72 7.95
C LYS A 53 -9.29 -5.28 6.53
N GLN A 54 -8.27 -5.96 6.01
CA GLN A 54 -8.32 -6.59 4.69
C GLN A 54 -9.43 -7.64 4.61
N LYS A 55 -9.55 -8.50 5.64
CA LYS A 55 -10.62 -9.51 5.73
C LYS A 55 -12.00 -8.86 5.67
N ARG A 56 -12.23 -7.77 6.42
CA ARG A 56 -13.50 -7.01 6.37
C ARG A 56 -13.78 -6.44 4.98
N ARG A 57 -12.79 -5.81 4.34
CA ARG A 57 -12.93 -5.25 2.98
C ARG A 57 -13.28 -6.32 1.95
N ARG A 58 -12.59 -7.47 1.98
CA ARG A 58 -12.88 -8.60 1.07
C ARG A 58 -14.30 -9.14 1.27
N ARG A 59 -14.73 -9.32 2.51
CA ARG A 59 -16.11 -9.75 2.82
C ARG A 59 -17.16 -8.75 2.36
N ALA A 60 -16.92 -7.44 2.57
CA ALA A 60 -17.84 -6.41 2.13
C ALA A 60 -17.94 -6.35 0.59
N ALA A 61 -16.81 -6.48 -0.12
CA ALA A 61 -16.80 -6.55 -1.58
C ALA A 61 -17.58 -7.78 -2.10
N ALA A 62 -17.36 -8.96 -1.50
CA ALA A 62 -18.10 -10.18 -1.84
C ALA A 62 -19.62 -10.05 -1.62
N ARG A 63 -20.04 -9.31 -0.58
CA ARG A 63 -21.47 -9.02 -0.34
C ARG A 63 -22.08 -8.06 -1.36
N ARG A 64 -21.31 -7.10 -1.88
CA ARG A 64 -21.79 -6.16 -2.91
C ARG A 64 -21.85 -6.77 -4.30
N ALA A 65 -21.07 -7.81 -4.53
CA ALA A 65 -21.03 -8.53 -5.80
C ALA A 65 -22.12 -9.62 -5.92
N LYS A 66 -22.86 -9.87 -4.83
CA LYS A 66 -24.02 -10.76 -4.78
C LYS A 66 -25.29 -9.92 -4.77
#